data_AF-A0A3D3CHD9-F1
#
_entry.id   AF-A0A3D3CHD9-F1
#
_cell.length_a   1.000
_cell.length_b   1.000
_cell.length_c   1.000
_cell.angle_alpha   90.00
_cell.angle_beta   90.00
_cell.angle_gamma   90.00
#
_symmetry.space_group_name_H-M   'P 1'
#
loop_
_entity.id
_entity.type
_entity.pdbx_description
1 polymer ?
#
loop_
_entity_poly.entity_id
_entity_poly.type
_entity_poly.pdbx_seq_one_letter_code
_entity_poly.pdbx_strand_id
1 'polypeptide(L)'
;TAAGPAAFARLSGAPVVPVFSCRVAPFRHRIVVAPPIPMESEGAKDDALRENTLRINRAIETMVRAAPEQWLWLHRRWRIQAT
;
A
#
# COMPACT_ATOMS: atom_id res chain seq x y z
N THR A 1 0.08 2.13 -8.60
CA THR A 1 0.67 2.45 -7.28
C THR A 1 2.12 2.80 -7.48
N ALA A 2 2.61 3.84 -6.81
CA ALA A 2 4.01 4.22 -6.95
C ALA A 2 4.92 3.10 -6.44
N ALA A 3 6.00 2.82 -7.16
CA ALA A 3 6.98 1.78 -6.79
C ALA A 3 7.95 2.24 -5.69
N GLY A 4 7.89 3.52 -5.29
CA GLY A 4 8.80 4.14 -4.32
C GLY A 4 9.02 3.34 -3.04
N PRO A 5 7.97 2.92 -2.30
CA PRO A 5 8.15 2.15 -1.08
C PRO A 5 8.88 0.83 -1.30
N ALA A 6 8.57 0.11 -2.38
CA ALA A 6 9.25 -1.14 -2.73
C ALA A 6 10.71 -0.91 -3.17
N ALA A 7 10.98 0.17 -3.89
CA ALA A 7 12.35 0.55 -4.27
C ALA A 7 13.19 0.93 -3.04
N PHE A 8 12.64 1.74 -2.12
CA PHE A 8 13.34 2.11 -0.88
C PHE A 8 13.61 0.90 0.00
N ALA A 9 12.63 0.02 0.20
CA ALA A 9 12.80 -1.21 0.98
C ALA A 9 13.95 -2.08 0.46
N ARG A 10 14.06 -2.23 -0.87
CA ARG A 10 15.17 -2.97 -1.49
C ARG A 10 16.51 -2.28 -1.31
N LEU A 11 16.55 -0.95 -1.42
CA LEU A 11 17.78 -0.17 -1.30
C LEU A 11 18.32 -0.14 0.13
N SER A 12 17.44 -0.02 1.12
CA SER A 12 17.84 0.16 2.52
C SER A 12 17.73 -1.09 3.38
N GLY A 13 17.04 -2.13 2.92
CA GLY A 13 16.65 -3.28 3.74
C GLY A 13 15.60 -2.95 4.81
N ALA A 14 15.05 -1.73 4.81
CA ALA A 14 14.08 -1.31 5.82
C ALA A 14 12.71 -1.99 5.62
N PRO A 15 12.01 -2.35 6.71
CA PRO A 15 10.68 -2.93 6.62
C PRO A 15 9.65 -1.92 6.10
N VAL A 16 8.70 -2.39 5.29
CA VAL A 16 7.54 -1.60 4.89
C VAL A 16 6.37 -1.92 5.81
N VAL A 17 5.93 -0.95 6.59
CA VAL A 17 4.84 -1.09 7.57
C VAL A 17 3.59 -0.36 7.07
N PRO A 18 2.47 -1.06 6.80
CA PRO A 18 1.22 -0.42 6.42
C PRO A 18 0.60 0.31 7.61
N VAL A 19 0.17 1.55 7.39
CA VAL A 19 -0.51 2.37 8.41
C VAL A 19 -1.78 2.98 7.85
N PHE A 20 -2.90 2.78 8.55
CA PHE A 20 -4.20 3.35 8.20
C PHE A 20 -4.68 4.29 9.29
N SER A 21 -5.39 5.35 8.90
CA SER A 21 -6.12 6.21 9.81
C SER A 21 -7.60 6.16 9.48
N CYS A 22 -8.42 5.60 10.37
CA CYS A 22 -9.88 5.67 10.26
C CYS A 22 -10.42 6.77 11.17
N ARG A 23 -11.27 7.65 10.65
CA ARG A 23 -12.14 8.49 11.48
C ARG A 23 -13.20 7.61 12.14
N VAL A 24 -13.34 7.72 13.46
CA VAL A 24 -14.34 6.97 14.25
C VAL A 24 -15.37 7.89 14.93
N ALA A 25 -15.08 9.19 15.02
CA ALA A 25 -15.99 10.25 15.45
C ALA A 25 -15.43 11.63 15.01
N PRO A 26 -16.17 12.74 15.16
CA PRO A 26 -15.63 14.09 14.97
C PRO A 26 -14.32 14.28 15.75
N PHE A 27 -13.28 14.74 15.06
CA PHE A 27 -11.94 14.95 15.62
C PHE A 27 -11.28 13.74 16.32
N ARG A 28 -11.79 12.50 16.10
CA ARG A 28 -11.23 11.27 16.69
C ARG A 28 -10.94 10.23 15.63
N HIS A 29 -9.66 9.82 15.55
CA HIS A 29 -9.20 8.80 14.62
C HIS A 29 -8.65 7.57 15.36
N ARG A 30 -8.78 6.40 14.74
CA ARG A 30 -8.09 5.17 15.10
C ARG A 30 -6.97 4.95 14.09
N ILE A 31 -5.73 4.85 14.59
CA ILE A 31 -4.58 4.46 13.77
C ILE A 31 -4.42 2.94 13.88
N VAL A 32 -4.30 2.29 12.73
CA VAL A 32 -4.00 0.87 12.62
C VAL A 32 -2.61 0.73 12.03
N VAL A 33 -1.68 0.19 12.81
CA VAL A 33 -0.34 -0.18 12.35
C VAL A 33 -0.34 -1.69 12.15
N ALA A 34 -0.27 -2.13 10.90
CA ALA A 34 -0.24 -3.56 10.58
C ALA A 34 1.18 -4.12 10.71
N PRO A 35 1.35 -5.45 10.79
CA PRO A 35 2.66 -6.07 10.69
C PRO A 35 3.40 -5.66 9.40
N PRO A 36 4.75 -5.65 9.40
CA PRO A 36 5.53 -5.41 8.19
C PRO A 36 5.11 -6.34 7.03
N ILE A 37 5.05 -5.78 5.83
CA ILE A 37 4.85 -6.58 4.61
C ILE A 37 6.11 -7.43 4.40
N PRO A 38 5.99 -8.75 4.16
CA PRO A 38 7.14 -9.55 3.75
C PRO A 38 7.59 -9.09 2.36
N MET A 39 8.74 -8.43 2.27
CA MET A 39 9.28 -7.91 1.01
C MET A 39 10.23 -8.93 0.39
N GLU A 40 10.15 -9.09 -0.93
CA GLU A 40 11.08 -9.87 -1.72
C GLU A 40 12.34 -9.04 -1.99
N SER A 41 13.50 -9.56 -1.58
CA SER A 41 14.80 -8.96 -1.83
C SER A 41 15.61 -9.72 -2.88
N GLU A 42 15.23 -10.98 -3.15
CA GLU A 42 15.95 -11.86 -4.06
C GLU A 42 15.40 -11.77 -5.49
N GLY A 43 16.21 -12.21 -6.46
CA GLY A 43 15.84 -12.21 -7.88
C GLY A 43 15.99 -10.88 -8.61
N ALA A 44 15.53 -10.90 -9.87
CA ALA A 44 15.63 -9.78 -10.80
C ALA A 44 14.94 -8.55 -10.23
N LYS A 45 15.59 -7.39 -10.38
CA LYS A 45 15.16 -6.12 -9.78
C LYS A 45 13.70 -5.79 -10.13
N ASP A 46 13.33 -5.95 -11.39
CA ASP A 46 12.00 -5.56 -11.88
C ASP A 46 10.91 -6.51 -11.37
N ASP A 47 11.20 -7.81 -11.27
CA ASP A 47 10.27 -8.80 -10.72
C ASP A 47 10.01 -8.59 -9.24
N ALA A 48 11.07 -8.38 -8.46
CA ALA A 48 10.94 -8.07 -7.05
C ALA A 48 10.18 -6.76 -6.82
N LEU A 49 10.44 -5.73 -7.64
CA LEU A 49 9.74 -4.45 -7.55
C LEU A 49 8.25 -4.62 -7.87
N ARG A 50 7.91 -5.39 -8.90
CA ARG A 50 6.53 -5.71 -9.28
C ARG A 50 5.81 -6.47 -8.17
N GLU A 51 6.41 -7.55 -7.66
CA GLU A 51 5.82 -8.38 -6.61
C GLU A 51 5.63 -7.60 -5.31
N ASN A 52 6.63 -6.84 -4.89
CA ASN A 52 6.52 -5.99 -3.69
C ASN A 52 5.45 -4.91 -3.85
N THR A 53 5.35 -4.30 -5.03
CA THR A 53 4.28 -3.34 -5.31
C THR A 53 2.89 -4.00 -5.25
N LEU A 54 2.77 -5.26 -5.69
CA LEU A 54 1.54 -6.04 -5.56
C LEU A 54 1.19 -6.32 -4.09
N ARG A 55 2.17 -6.70 -3.27
CA ARG A 55 1.98 -6.93 -1.82
C ARG A 55 1.53 -5.64 -1.10
N ILE A 56 2.11 -4.50 -1.45
CA ILE A 56 1.67 -3.17 -0.97
C ILE A 56 0.22 -2.89 -1.38
N ASN A 57 -0.16 -3.19 -2.62
CA ASN A 57 -1.55 -3.02 -3.07
C ASN A 57 -2.53 -3.88 -2.26
N ARG A 58 -2.20 -5.14 -1.98
CA ARG A 58 -3.04 -6.02 -1.16
C ARG A 58 -3.24 -5.48 0.26
N ALA A 59 -2.20 -4.89 0.86
CA ALA A 59 -2.31 -4.22 2.16
C ALA A 59 -3.27 -3.01 2.08
N ILE A 60 -3.12 -2.16 1.06
CA ILE A 60 -4.03 -1.03 0.82
C ILE A 60 -5.47 -1.52 0.62
N GLU A 61 -5.69 -2.56 -0.18
CA GLU A 61 -7.03 -3.12 -0.41
C GLU A 61 -7.67 -3.61 0.88
N THR A 62 -6.90 -4.26 1.75
CA THR A 62 -7.38 -4.71 3.07
C THR A 62 -7.85 -3.53 3.92
N MET A 63 -7.08 -2.45 3.94
CA MET A 63 -7.41 -1.23 4.70
C MET A 63 -8.62 -0.50 4.10
N VAL A 64 -8.70 -0.39 2.77
CA VAL A 64 -9.82 0.24 2.06
C VAL A 64 -11.11 -0.55 2.28
N ARG A 65 -11.08 -1.89 2.25
CA ARG A 65 -12.28 -2.71 2.50
C ARG A 65 -12.83 -2.56 3.92
N ALA A 66 -12.01 -2.17 4.89
CA ALA A 66 -12.45 -1.96 6.26
C ALA A 66 -13.25 -0.66 6.47
N ALA A 67 -13.05 0.36 5.62
CA ALA A 67 -13.77 1.64 5.68
C ALA A 67 -13.80 2.29 4.28
N PRO A 68 -14.50 1.70 3.30
CA PRO A 68 -14.46 2.15 1.90
C PRO A 68 -14.96 3.58 1.74
N GLU A 69 -15.89 4.03 2.57
CA GLU A 69 -16.43 5.39 2.58
C GLU A 69 -15.39 6.46 2.96
N GLN A 70 -14.28 6.06 3.60
CA GLN A 70 -13.22 6.97 4.04
C GLN A 70 -12.04 7.02 3.07
N TRP A 71 -12.06 6.21 2.01
CA TRP A 71 -11.03 6.27 0.97
C TRP A 71 -11.27 7.48 0.05
N LEU A 72 -10.18 8.15 -0.34
CA LEU A 72 -10.25 9.30 -1.25
C LEU A 72 -10.48 8.86 -2.71
N TRP A 73 -11.72 8.51 -3.04
CA TRP A 73 -12.14 8.07 -4.39
C TRP A 73 -12.04 9.15 -5.48
N LEU A 74 -11.73 10.39 -5.12
CA LEU A 74 -11.58 11.51 -6.05
C LEU A 74 -10.43 11.30 -7.06
N HIS A 75 -9.44 10.47 -6.70
CA HIS A 75 -8.33 10.17 -7.60
C HIS A 75 -8.74 9.13 -8.65
N ARG A 76 -8.56 9.45 -9.94
CA ARG A 76 -8.62 8.48 -11.05
C ARG A 76 -7.43 7.51 -11.00
N ARG A 77 -7.46 6.59 -10.03
CA ARG A 77 -6.39 5.62 -9.75
C ARG A 77 -6.23 4.60 -10.88
N TRP A 78 -7.34 4.19 -11.49
CA TRP A 78 -7.37 3.21 -12.57
C TRP A 78 -7.47 3.94 -13.90
N ARG A 79 -6.42 3.84 -14.72
CA ARG A 79 -6.46 4.26 -16.13
C ARG A 79 -6.85 3.04 -16.94
N ILE A 80 -8.12 2.96 -17.31
CA ILE A 80 -8.60 1.96 -18.25
C ILE A 80 -8.17 2.45 -19.63
N GLN A 81 -7.32 1.70 -20.33
CA GLN A 81 -7.11 1.95 -21.75
C GLN A 81 -8.37 1.47 -22.47
N ALA A 82 -9.02 2.37 -23.21
CA ALA A 82 -10.09 1.97 -24.11
C ALA A 82 -9.49 1.11 -25.22
N THR A 83 -10.08 -0.06 -25.45
CA THR A 83 -9.77 -0.95 -26.57
C THR A 83 -10.20 -0.29 -27.88
#